data_AF-A0A8H4V0H3-F1
#
_entry.id   AF-A0A8H4V0H3-F1
#
_cell.length_a   1.000
_cell.length_b   1.000
_cell.length_c   1.000
_cell.angle_alpha   90.00
_cell.angle_beta   90.00
_cell.angle_gamma   90.00
#
_symmetry.space_group_name_H-M   'P 1'
#
loop_
_entity.id
_entity.type
_entity.pdbx_description
1 polymer ?
#
loop_
_entity_poly.entity_id
_entity_poly.type
_entity_poly.pdbx_seq_one_letter_code
_entity_poly.pdbx_strand_id
1 'polypeptide(L)'
;MVTRPTVMIPAAAYAMVFLFASVMCTVEIPQLLQLKFDLDAQSLGLQFLSLIIGSILGEQLGGPLSDSWMRWKARRQGGQNAAAEHRLWLSYVGFLLAIAGVVVFLVQTQNSPAGSWNVTPMVGVAIAAFGNQVVTTVLITYAVDTNHTEAASVGVFITFVRQIWGFIGPFWFPDMFNNVGVAKSAGVAAALLVGVSLLPTMLLQWRGQAWRRTEKVVVDAV
;
A
#
# COMPACT_ATOMS: atom_id res chain seq x y z
N MET A 1 -4.44 9.15 19.88
CA MET A 1 -4.26 8.69 18.48
C MET A 1 -4.30 7.18 18.38
N VAL A 2 -3.51 6.45 19.19
CA VAL A 2 -3.49 4.96 19.19
C VAL A 2 -4.85 4.33 19.54
N THR A 3 -5.66 4.98 20.36
CA THR A 3 -7.01 4.51 20.73
C THR A 3 -8.09 4.80 19.70
N ARG A 4 -7.79 5.57 18.63
CA ARG A 4 -8.74 5.93 17.58
C ARG A 4 -8.67 4.93 16.42
N PRO A 5 -9.65 4.02 16.27
CA PRO A 5 -9.63 3.02 15.20
C PRO A 5 -9.66 3.65 13.80
N THR A 6 -10.20 4.87 13.68
CA THR A 6 -10.24 5.67 12.44
C THR A 6 -8.85 6.08 11.94
N VAL A 7 -7.84 6.13 12.81
CA VAL A 7 -6.45 6.46 12.47
C VAL A 7 -5.56 5.22 12.44
N MET A 8 -5.75 4.30 13.39
CA MET A 8 -4.90 3.12 13.53
C MET A 8 -5.07 2.12 12.39
N ILE A 9 -6.30 1.93 11.89
CA ILE A 9 -6.56 1.01 10.78
C ILE A 9 -5.92 1.51 9.47
N PRO A 10 -6.10 2.78 9.05
CA PRO A 10 -5.37 3.32 7.89
C PRO A 10 -3.85 3.28 8.08
N ALA A 11 -3.34 3.55 9.28
CA ALA A 11 -1.91 3.48 9.57
C ALA A 11 -1.35 2.07 9.37
N ALA A 12 -2.02 1.05 9.92
CA ALA A 12 -1.61 -0.35 9.77
C ALA A 12 -1.75 -0.84 8.32
N ALA A 13 -2.87 -0.54 7.67
CA ALA A 13 -3.13 -0.91 6.29
C ALA A 13 -2.09 -0.31 5.34
N TYR A 14 -1.76 0.97 5.53
CA TYR A 14 -0.74 1.66 4.75
C TYR A 14 0.66 1.09 5.01
N ALA A 15 1.04 0.90 6.28
CA ALA A 15 2.34 0.36 6.64
C ALA A 15 2.58 -1.02 5.99
N MET A 16 1.57 -1.89 5.97
CA MET A 16 1.67 -3.21 5.38
C MET A 16 1.80 -3.17 3.85
N VAL A 17 1.04 -2.29 3.18
CA VAL A 17 1.19 -2.10 1.71
C VAL A 17 2.56 -1.57 1.37
N PHE A 18 3.04 -0.56 2.11
CA PHE A 18 4.37 -0.01 1.90
C PHE A 18 5.48 -1.05 2.10
N LEU A 19 5.33 -1.91 3.11
CA LEU A 19 6.26 -2.97 3.42
C LEU A 19 6.45 -3.95 2.26
N PHE A 20 5.36 -4.45 1.68
CA PHE A 20 5.41 -5.47 0.64
C PHE A 20 5.55 -4.89 -0.77
N ALA A 21 4.86 -3.80 -1.09
CA ALA A 21 4.82 -3.26 -2.44
C ALA A 21 5.95 -2.26 -2.73
N SER A 22 6.66 -1.77 -1.71
CA SER A 22 7.82 -0.88 -1.87
C SER A 22 9.07 -1.48 -1.25
N VAL A 23 9.11 -1.67 0.08
CA VAL A 23 10.35 -2.04 0.78
C VAL A 23 10.86 -3.41 0.34
N MET A 24 10.01 -4.44 0.31
CA MET A 24 10.38 -5.76 -0.19
C MET A 24 10.89 -5.69 -1.63
N CYS A 25 10.17 -5.02 -2.54
CA CYS A 25 10.65 -4.87 -3.92
C CYS A 25 12.04 -4.21 -3.97
N THR A 26 12.29 -3.16 -3.18
CA THR A 26 13.61 -2.48 -3.21
C THR A 26 14.76 -3.32 -2.67
N VAL A 27 14.52 -4.17 -1.66
CA VAL A 27 15.56 -5.01 -1.04
C VAL A 27 15.79 -6.30 -1.83
N GLU A 28 14.72 -6.89 -2.34
CA GLU A 28 14.77 -8.17 -3.04
C GLU A 28 15.20 -8.04 -4.50
N ILE A 29 15.00 -6.87 -5.14
CA ILE A 29 15.51 -6.64 -6.50
C ILE A 29 17.02 -6.94 -6.57
N PRO A 30 17.90 -6.31 -5.76
CA PRO A 30 19.31 -6.64 -5.79
C PRO A 30 19.58 -8.08 -5.34
N GLN A 31 18.98 -8.54 -4.26
CA GLN A 31 19.29 -9.88 -3.71
C GLN A 31 18.90 -11.02 -4.65
N LEU A 32 17.72 -10.95 -5.29
CA LEU A 32 17.22 -12.01 -6.17
C LEU A 32 17.72 -11.87 -7.60
N LEU A 33 17.79 -10.66 -8.17
CA LEU A 33 18.21 -10.50 -9.57
C LEU A 33 19.74 -10.54 -9.73
N GLN A 34 20.51 -9.99 -8.79
CA GLN A 34 21.98 -10.06 -8.87
C GLN A 34 22.44 -11.52 -8.74
N LEU A 35 21.92 -12.24 -7.75
CA LEU A 35 22.32 -13.62 -7.48
C LEU A 35 21.87 -14.60 -8.57
N LYS A 36 20.77 -14.31 -9.27
CA LYS A 36 20.18 -15.21 -10.28
C LYS A 36 20.60 -14.93 -11.72
N PHE A 37 20.96 -13.68 -12.04
CA PHE A 37 21.27 -13.26 -13.42
C PHE A 37 22.67 -12.65 -13.59
N ASP A 38 23.46 -12.57 -12.51
CA ASP A 38 24.82 -12.00 -12.50
C ASP A 38 24.86 -10.62 -13.20
N LEU A 39 23.84 -9.80 -12.93
CA LEU A 39 23.69 -8.49 -13.56
C LEU A 39 24.77 -7.54 -13.04
N ASP A 40 25.41 -6.84 -13.99
CA ASP A 40 26.30 -5.73 -13.67
C ASP A 40 25.54 -4.61 -12.91
N ALA A 41 26.26 -3.83 -12.10
CA ALA A 41 25.70 -2.80 -11.23
C ALA A 41 24.84 -1.78 -11.99
N GLN A 42 25.21 -1.45 -13.24
CA GLN A 42 24.43 -0.56 -14.09
C GLN A 42 23.07 -1.17 -14.49
N SER A 43 23.07 -2.45 -14.85
CA SER A 43 21.86 -3.18 -15.26
C SER A 43 20.90 -3.42 -14.09
N LEU A 44 21.44 -3.57 -12.89
CA LEU A 44 20.68 -3.63 -11.65
C LEU A 44 20.06 -2.27 -11.32
N GLY A 45 20.83 -1.18 -11.45
CA GLY A 45 20.34 0.19 -11.27
C GLY A 45 19.14 0.51 -12.16
N LEU A 46 19.16 0.05 -13.41
CA LEU A 46 18.05 0.20 -14.37
C LEU A 46 16.74 -0.45 -13.89
N GLN A 47 16.79 -1.50 -13.08
CA GLN A 47 15.59 -2.17 -12.57
C GLN A 47 14.77 -1.26 -11.65
N PHE A 48 15.40 -0.33 -10.92
CA PHE A 48 14.72 0.64 -10.08
C PHE A 48 13.87 1.64 -10.86
N LEU A 49 14.08 1.80 -12.18
CA LEU A 49 13.22 2.62 -13.02
C LEU A 49 11.77 2.12 -13.01
N SER A 50 11.54 0.81 -12.88
CA SER A 50 10.20 0.25 -12.78
C SER A 50 9.44 0.81 -11.57
N LEU A 51 10.11 0.90 -10.41
CA LEU A 51 9.55 1.44 -9.18
C LEU A 51 9.32 2.96 -9.27
N ILE A 52 10.24 3.69 -9.92
CA ILE A 52 10.10 5.13 -10.18
C ILE A 52 8.89 5.39 -11.09
N ILE A 53 8.79 4.70 -12.22
CA ILE A 53 7.70 4.86 -13.18
C ILE A 53 6.35 4.52 -12.54
N GLY A 54 6.28 3.37 -11.84
CA GLY A 54 5.07 2.96 -11.13
C GLY A 54 4.63 3.99 -10.09
N SER A 55 5.57 4.53 -9.32
CA SER A 55 5.29 5.54 -8.29
C SER A 55 4.82 6.87 -8.90
N ILE A 56 5.50 7.36 -9.94
CA ILE A 56 5.13 8.61 -10.62
C ILE A 56 3.74 8.52 -11.24
N LEU A 57 3.43 7.40 -11.92
CA LEU A 57 2.10 7.17 -12.48
C LEU A 57 1.04 7.03 -11.38
N GLY A 58 1.38 6.34 -10.29
CA GLY A 58 0.50 6.15 -9.14
C GLY A 58 0.13 7.46 -8.46
N GLU A 59 1.10 8.36 -8.30
CA GLU A 59 0.86 9.69 -7.72
C GLU A 59 0.00 10.57 -8.66
N GLN A 60 0.37 10.62 -9.94
CA GLN A 60 -0.32 11.45 -10.93
C GLN A 60 -1.76 10.99 -11.19
N LEU A 61 -2.02 9.69 -11.13
CA LEU A 61 -3.36 9.14 -11.37
C LEU A 61 -4.15 8.99 -10.07
N GLY A 62 -3.51 8.65 -8.94
CA GLY A 62 -4.18 8.37 -7.67
C GLY A 62 -4.98 9.55 -7.12
N GLY A 63 -4.40 10.75 -7.13
CA GLY A 63 -5.08 11.97 -6.68
C GLY A 63 -6.29 12.35 -7.55
N PRO A 64 -6.11 12.62 -8.85
CA PRO A 64 -7.20 12.99 -9.76
C PRO A 64 -8.29 11.92 -9.91
N LEU A 65 -7.94 10.63 -9.89
CA LEU A 65 -8.93 9.55 -9.92
C LEU A 65 -9.75 9.53 -8.63
N SER A 66 -9.12 9.73 -7.47
CA SER A 66 -9.82 9.82 -6.17
C SER A 66 -10.83 10.97 -6.16
N ASP A 67 -10.39 12.15 -6.57
CA ASP A 67 -11.22 13.34 -6.58
C ASP A 67 -12.33 13.27 -7.64
N SER A 68 -12.03 12.71 -8.82
CA SER A 68 -13.04 12.53 -9.87
C SER A 68 -14.10 11.50 -9.47
N TRP A 69 -13.71 10.42 -8.81
CA TRP A 69 -14.64 9.43 -8.27
C TRP A 69 -15.58 10.04 -7.22
N MET A 70 -15.02 10.83 -6.29
CA MET A 70 -15.81 11.56 -5.29
C MET A 70 -16.79 12.54 -5.93
N ARG A 71 -16.33 13.32 -6.92
CA ARG A 71 -17.18 14.29 -7.66
C ARG A 71 -18.29 13.58 -8.45
N TRP A 72 -17.98 12.48 -9.11
CA TRP A 72 -18.97 11.69 -9.85
C TRP A 72 -20.06 11.13 -8.93
N LYS A 73 -19.68 10.63 -7.75
CA LYS A 73 -20.65 10.07 -6.81
C LYS A 73 -21.46 11.14 -6.08
N ALA A 74 -20.86 12.27 -5.71
CA ALA A 74 -21.57 13.43 -5.16
C ALA A 74 -22.62 13.97 -6.15
N ARG A 75 -22.32 13.96 -7.46
CA ARG A 75 -23.30 14.29 -8.51
C ARG A 75 -24.45 13.28 -8.60
N ARG A 76 -24.17 11.99 -8.44
CA ARG A 76 -25.20 10.94 -8.42
C ARG A 76 -26.07 10.95 -7.15
N GLN A 77 -25.58 11.51 -6.05
CA GLN A 77 -26.30 11.64 -4.78
C GLN A 77 -26.98 13.02 -4.62
N GLY A 78 -27.14 13.78 -5.70
CA GLY A 78 -27.89 15.04 -5.68
C GLY A 78 -27.22 16.17 -4.91
N GLY A 79 -25.88 16.19 -4.81
CA GLY A 79 -25.13 17.30 -4.19
C GLY A 79 -24.99 17.23 -2.67
N GLN A 80 -25.40 16.13 -2.03
CA GLN A 80 -25.06 15.88 -0.62
C GLN A 80 -23.57 15.55 -0.50
N ASN A 81 -22.89 16.15 0.48
CA ASN A 81 -21.46 15.94 0.75
C ASN A 81 -21.17 14.44 0.89
N ALA A 82 -20.55 13.85 -0.12
CA ALA A 82 -20.20 12.44 -0.13
C ALA A 82 -19.32 12.13 1.08
N ALA A 83 -19.79 11.22 1.96
CA ALA A 83 -19.07 10.85 3.17
C ALA A 83 -17.62 10.45 2.84
N ALA A 84 -16.66 10.87 3.67
CA ALA A 84 -15.22 10.59 3.49
C ALA A 84 -14.90 9.10 3.24
N GLU A 85 -15.76 8.20 3.69
CA GLU A 85 -15.72 6.74 3.48
C GLU A 85 -15.87 6.31 2.01
N HIS A 86 -16.34 7.19 1.14
CA HIS A 86 -16.40 6.93 -0.29
C HIS A 86 -15.03 6.97 -0.96
N ARG A 87 -14.05 7.69 -0.39
CA ARG A 87 -12.65 7.64 -0.84
C ARG A 87 -12.03 6.27 -0.60
N LEU A 88 -12.45 5.56 0.46
CA LEU A 88 -12.00 4.20 0.77
C LEU A 88 -12.29 3.19 -0.34
N TRP A 89 -13.25 3.44 -1.23
CA TRP A 89 -13.47 2.53 -2.37
C TRP A 89 -12.25 2.44 -3.30
N LEU A 90 -11.48 3.54 -3.40
CA LEU A 90 -10.30 3.60 -4.24
C LEU A 90 -9.11 2.85 -3.63
N SER A 91 -9.05 2.72 -2.30
CA SER A 91 -7.98 1.95 -1.65
C SER A 91 -8.10 0.46 -1.93
N TYR A 92 -9.29 -0.09 -2.20
CA TYR A 92 -9.42 -1.49 -2.64
C TYR A 92 -8.76 -1.73 -3.99
N VAL A 93 -8.93 -0.82 -4.94
CA VAL A 93 -8.27 -0.92 -6.25
C VAL A 93 -6.76 -0.87 -6.04
N GLY A 94 -6.27 0.05 -5.20
CA GLY A 94 -4.86 0.13 -4.82
C GLY A 94 -4.35 -1.16 -4.16
N PHE A 95 -5.10 -1.76 -3.23
CA PHE A 95 -4.73 -3.04 -2.58
C PHE A 95 -4.67 -4.19 -3.58
N LEU A 96 -5.67 -4.30 -4.47
CA LEU A 96 -5.69 -5.35 -5.49
C LEU A 96 -4.51 -5.22 -6.46
N LEU A 97 -4.18 -4.01 -6.88
CA LEU A 97 -3.02 -3.73 -7.72
C LEU A 97 -1.71 -4.04 -6.98
N ALA A 98 -1.58 -3.63 -5.71
CA ALA A 98 -0.41 -3.95 -4.90
C ALA A 98 -0.21 -5.48 -4.74
N ILE A 99 -1.28 -6.21 -4.43
CA ILE A 99 -1.25 -7.68 -4.31
C ILE A 99 -0.87 -8.31 -5.66
N ALA A 100 -1.54 -7.92 -6.74
CA ALA A 100 -1.27 -8.45 -8.07
C ALA A 100 0.19 -8.19 -8.49
N GLY A 101 0.70 -6.98 -8.25
CA GLY A 101 2.06 -6.59 -8.57
C GLY A 101 3.11 -7.41 -7.79
N VAL A 102 2.92 -7.58 -6.47
CA VAL A 102 3.81 -8.39 -5.63
C VAL A 102 3.78 -9.87 -6.04
N VAL A 103 2.60 -10.41 -6.36
CA VAL A 103 2.46 -11.79 -6.83
C VAL A 103 3.15 -11.99 -8.17
N VAL A 104 2.94 -11.08 -9.13
CA VAL A 104 3.61 -11.13 -10.44
C VAL A 104 5.12 -11.03 -10.26
N PHE A 105 5.62 -10.13 -9.42
CA PHE A 105 7.05 -9.99 -9.13
C PHE A 105 7.65 -11.31 -8.62
N LEU A 106 7.09 -11.90 -7.56
CA LEU A 106 7.64 -13.10 -6.94
C LEU A 106 7.50 -14.36 -7.80
N VAL A 107 6.35 -14.55 -8.46
CA VAL A 107 6.11 -15.72 -9.33
C VAL A 107 6.98 -15.66 -10.58
N GLN A 108 7.06 -14.50 -11.25
CA GLN A 108 7.90 -14.34 -12.44
C GLN A 108 9.38 -14.41 -12.09
N THR A 109 9.79 -13.94 -10.90
CA THR A 109 11.16 -14.08 -10.42
C THR A 109 11.53 -15.55 -10.23
N GLN A 110 10.62 -16.39 -9.72
CA GLN A 110 10.86 -17.83 -9.63
C GLN A 110 10.88 -18.53 -11.00
N ASN A 111 9.89 -18.25 -11.86
CA ASN A 111 9.71 -18.92 -13.16
C ASN A 111 10.75 -18.52 -14.22
N SER A 112 11.42 -17.38 -14.06
CA SER A 112 12.45 -16.96 -15.02
C SER A 112 13.68 -17.90 -14.93
N PRO A 113 14.13 -18.51 -16.05
CA PRO A 113 15.32 -19.36 -16.07
C PRO A 113 16.57 -18.58 -15.66
N ALA A 114 17.47 -19.19 -14.89
CA ALA A 114 18.77 -18.57 -14.59
C ALA A 114 19.50 -18.25 -15.90
N GLY A 115 19.91 -16.98 -16.07
CA GLY A 115 20.63 -16.50 -17.26
C GLY A 115 19.79 -15.91 -18.40
N SER A 116 18.45 -15.99 -18.37
CA SER A 116 17.59 -15.30 -19.35
C SER A 116 16.84 -14.14 -18.70
N TRP A 117 17.38 -12.93 -18.84
CA TRP A 117 16.77 -11.73 -18.28
C TRP A 117 15.38 -11.48 -18.89
N ASN A 118 14.37 -11.30 -18.04
CA ASN A 118 12.99 -11.08 -18.45
C ASN A 118 12.45 -9.81 -17.78
N VAL A 119 11.74 -8.98 -18.54
CA VAL A 119 11.14 -7.71 -18.08
C VAL A 119 9.91 -7.94 -17.19
N THR A 120 9.27 -9.12 -17.26
CA THR A 120 7.99 -9.37 -16.57
C THR A 120 7.99 -9.18 -15.05
N PRO A 121 9.03 -9.52 -14.27
CA PRO A 121 9.07 -9.20 -12.85
C PRO A 121 9.02 -7.68 -12.58
N MET A 122 9.64 -6.88 -13.44
CA MET A 122 9.67 -5.43 -13.32
C MET A 122 8.33 -4.78 -13.60
N VAL A 123 7.53 -5.37 -14.50
CA VAL A 123 6.14 -4.96 -14.70
C VAL A 123 5.34 -5.18 -13.40
N GLY A 124 5.58 -6.30 -12.71
CA GLY A 124 5.00 -6.56 -11.39
C GLY A 124 5.38 -5.50 -10.35
N VAL A 125 6.66 -5.13 -10.28
CA VAL A 125 7.16 -4.06 -9.38
C VAL A 125 6.51 -2.72 -9.70
N ALA A 126 6.39 -2.35 -10.99
CA ALA A 126 5.75 -1.09 -11.39
C ALA A 126 4.27 -1.06 -10.98
N ILE A 127 3.53 -2.17 -11.16
CA ILE A 127 2.14 -2.30 -10.73
C ILE A 127 2.03 -2.24 -9.21
N ALA A 128 2.94 -2.89 -8.48
CA ALA A 128 2.97 -2.85 -7.02
C ALA A 128 3.20 -1.43 -6.49
N ALA A 129 4.20 -0.72 -7.06
CA ALA A 129 4.51 0.66 -6.72
C ALA A 129 3.35 1.62 -7.04
N PHE A 130 2.67 1.41 -8.17
CA PHE A 130 1.47 2.15 -8.53
C PHE A 130 0.37 1.96 -7.48
N GLY A 131 0.05 0.70 -7.12
CA GLY A 131 -0.94 0.38 -6.10
C GLY A 131 -0.59 0.99 -4.74
N ASN A 132 0.68 0.94 -4.35
CA ASN A 132 1.18 1.56 -3.12
C ASN A 132 0.94 3.06 -3.07
N GLN A 133 1.22 3.80 -4.15
CA GLN A 133 0.98 5.25 -4.17
C GLN A 133 -0.51 5.58 -4.08
N VAL A 134 -1.37 4.86 -4.81
CA VAL A 134 -2.82 5.06 -4.73
C VAL A 134 -3.32 4.84 -3.30
N VAL A 135 -2.88 3.77 -2.63
CA VAL A 135 -3.23 3.50 -1.22
C VAL A 135 -2.72 4.60 -0.30
N THR A 136 -1.47 5.05 -0.50
CA THR A 136 -0.83 6.10 0.30
C THR A 136 -1.67 7.37 0.30
N THR A 137 -1.99 7.88 -0.88
CA THR A 137 -2.75 9.12 -1.04
C THR A 137 -4.13 8.97 -0.37
N VAL A 138 -4.86 7.89 -0.66
CA VAL A 138 -6.23 7.70 -0.18
C VAL A 138 -6.29 7.55 1.35
N LEU A 139 -5.42 6.72 1.95
CA LEU A 139 -5.45 6.45 3.38
C LEU A 139 -4.98 7.64 4.22
N ILE A 140 -3.93 8.36 3.77
CA ILE A 140 -3.46 9.56 4.46
C ILE A 140 -4.54 10.64 4.39
N THR A 141 -5.07 10.92 3.20
CA THR A 141 -6.11 11.95 3.04
C THR A 141 -7.36 11.59 3.86
N TYR A 142 -7.78 10.33 3.90
CA TYR A 142 -8.90 9.90 4.74
C TYR A 142 -8.65 10.16 6.23
N ALA A 143 -7.47 9.82 6.74
CA ALA A 143 -7.15 10.00 8.16
C ALA A 143 -7.08 11.49 8.56
N VAL A 144 -6.56 12.33 7.67
CA VAL A 144 -6.51 13.80 7.82
C VAL A 144 -7.93 14.38 7.77
N ASP A 145 -8.73 13.99 6.79
CA ASP A 145 -10.13 14.45 6.62
C ASP A 145 -11.04 14.00 7.78
N THR A 146 -10.70 12.90 8.45
CA THR A 146 -11.48 12.43 9.60
C THR A 146 -11.18 13.18 10.88
N ASN A 147 -9.97 13.74 11.01
CA ASN A 147 -9.42 14.36 12.22
C ASN A 147 -8.90 15.79 11.95
N HIS A 148 -9.78 16.72 11.55
CA HIS A 148 -9.39 18.09 11.19
C HIS A 148 -8.67 18.86 12.31
N THR A 149 -8.99 18.61 13.58
CA THR A 149 -8.37 19.30 14.73
C THR A 149 -6.91 18.90 14.95
N GLU A 150 -6.53 17.68 14.56
CA GLU A 150 -5.19 17.10 14.81
C GLU A 150 -4.56 16.58 13.50
N ALA A 151 -4.92 17.20 12.38
CA ALA A 151 -4.59 16.72 11.04
C ALA A 151 -3.08 16.52 10.82
N ALA A 152 -2.26 17.47 11.29
CA ALA A 152 -0.80 17.39 11.19
C ALA A 152 -0.25 16.21 11.99
N SER A 153 -0.67 16.09 13.26
CA SER A 153 -0.24 15.03 14.17
C SER A 153 -0.63 13.64 13.68
N VAL A 154 -1.82 13.50 13.06
CA VAL A 154 -2.29 12.24 12.46
C VAL A 154 -1.44 11.82 11.26
N GLY A 155 -1.10 12.75 10.37
CA GLY A 155 -0.21 12.46 9.24
C GLY A 155 1.19 12.00 9.68
N VAL A 156 1.74 12.66 10.71
CA VAL A 156 3.02 12.27 11.31
C VAL A 156 2.94 10.87 11.93
N PHE A 157 1.88 10.56 12.68
CA PHE A 157 1.70 9.24 13.30
C PHE A 157 1.63 8.11 12.26
N ILE A 158 0.87 8.30 11.17
CA ILE A 158 0.77 7.32 10.08
C ILE A 158 2.14 7.08 9.43
N THR A 159 2.87 8.17 9.19
CA THR A 159 4.22 8.10 8.63
C THR A 159 5.18 7.40 9.58
N PHE A 160 5.09 7.67 10.88
CA PHE A 160 5.90 7.02 11.91
C PHE A 160 5.69 5.49 11.95
N VAL A 161 4.42 5.04 11.97
CA VAL A 161 4.09 3.60 11.92
C VAL A 161 4.63 2.97 10.64
N ARG A 162 4.49 3.65 9.49
CA ARG A 162 5.06 3.20 8.22
C ARG A 162 6.57 2.99 8.32
N GLN A 163 7.31 3.96 8.87
CA GLN A 163 8.77 3.86 8.94
C GLN A 163 9.24 2.74 9.88
N ILE A 164 8.54 2.49 10.98
CA ILE A 164 8.84 1.36 11.87
C ILE A 164 8.72 0.04 11.11
N TRP A 165 7.60 -0.18 10.41
CA TRP A 165 7.42 -1.40 9.63
C TRP A 165 8.39 -1.51 8.47
N GLY A 166 8.66 -0.40 7.77
CA GLY A 166 9.66 -0.36 6.70
C GLY A 166 11.08 -0.68 7.18
N PHE A 167 11.41 -0.32 8.42
CA PHE A 167 12.68 -0.70 9.04
C PHE A 167 12.71 -2.18 9.45
N ILE A 168 11.63 -2.69 10.05
CA ILE A 168 11.56 -4.08 10.54
C ILE A 168 11.49 -5.10 9.39
N GLY A 169 10.83 -4.77 8.28
CA GLY A 169 10.65 -5.62 7.09
C GLY A 169 11.86 -6.43 6.65
N PRO A 170 12.94 -5.76 6.24
CA PRO A 170 14.13 -6.41 5.70
C PRO A 170 14.79 -7.42 6.64
N PHE A 171 14.58 -7.33 7.95
CA PHE A 171 15.19 -8.26 8.90
C PHE A 171 14.59 -9.67 8.84
N TRP A 172 13.33 -9.81 8.43
CA TRP A 172 12.64 -11.11 8.39
C TRP A 172 12.34 -11.60 6.97
N PHE A 173 12.54 -10.77 5.94
CA PHE A 173 12.38 -11.20 4.54
C PHE A 173 13.29 -12.39 4.17
N PRO A 174 14.60 -12.39 4.50
CA PRO A 174 15.46 -13.52 4.14
C PRO A 174 15.01 -14.83 4.79
N ASP A 175 14.63 -14.80 6.07
CA ASP A 175 14.12 -15.98 6.77
C ASP A 175 12.78 -16.47 6.19
N MET A 176 11.91 -15.55 5.77
CA MET A 176 10.68 -15.90 5.06
C MET A 176 11.00 -16.60 3.74
N PHE A 177 11.92 -16.07 2.93
CA PHE A 177 12.30 -16.67 1.65
C PHE A 177 13.01 -18.01 1.81
N ASN A 178 13.87 -18.16 2.82
CA ASN A 178 14.57 -19.41 3.10
C ASN A 178 13.64 -20.54 3.56
N ASN A 179 12.64 -20.22 4.40
CA ASN A 179 11.73 -21.23 4.95
C ASN A 179 10.57 -21.58 4.00
N VAL A 180 10.02 -20.58 3.30
CA VAL A 180 8.78 -20.72 2.53
C VAL A 180 9.06 -20.84 1.03
N GLY A 181 10.14 -20.21 0.54
CA GLY A 181 10.48 -20.14 -0.89
C GLY A 181 9.82 -18.97 -1.62
N VAL A 182 10.50 -18.43 -2.64
CA VAL A 182 10.18 -17.16 -3.33
C VAL A 182 8.72 -17.07 -3.82
N ALA A 183 8.21 -18.05 -4.58
CA ALA A 183 6.83 -17.98 -5.07
C ALA A 183 5.79 -18.20 -3.97
N LYS A 184 6.08 -19.01 -2.95
CA LYS A 184 5.12 -19.24 -1.86
C LYS A 184 5.08 -18.04 -0.90
N SER A 185 6.17 -17.29 -0.77
CA SER A 185 6.19 -16.00 -0.08
C SER A 185 5.22 -14.98 -0.69
N ALA A 186 4.88 -15.11 -1.97
CA ALA A 186 3.83 -14.31 -2.59
C ALA A 186 2.46 -14.54 -1.95
N GLY A 187 2.16 -15.80 -1.59
CA GLY A 187 0.95 -16.16 -0.86
C GLY A 187 0.93 -15.57 0.55
N VAL A 188 2.08 -15.54 1.24
CA VAL A 188 2.22 -14.93 2.57
C VAL A 188 2.02 -13.41 2.50
N ALA A 189 2.67 -12.75 1.53
CA ALA A 189 2.51 -11.32 1.29
C ALA A 189 1.05 -10.97 0.95
N ALA A 190 0.42 -11.73 0.05
CA ALA A 190 -0.99 -11.56 -0.30
C ALA A 190 -1.91 -11.77 0.92
N ALA A 191 -1.67 -12.81 1.73
CA ALA A 191 -2.45 -13.08 2.93
C ALA A 191 -2.34 -11.95 3.97
N LEU A 192 -1.14 -11.39 4.16
CA LEU A 192 -0.93 -10.27 5.09
C LEU A 192 -1.53 -8.96 4.56
N LEU A 193 -1.41 -8.68 3.26
CA LEU A 193 -2.06 -7.53 2.64
C LEU A 193 -3.59 -7.62 2.71
N VAL A 194 -4.17 -8.80 2.47
CA VAL A 194 -5.61 -9.00 2.60
C VAL A 194 -6.04 -8.94 4.07
N GLY A 195 -5.32 -9.64 4.96
CA GLY A 195 -5.66 -9.79 6.37
C GLY A 195 -5.51 -8.51 7.19
N VAL A 196 -4.47 -7.72 6.92
CA VAL A 196 -4.12 -6.52 7.71
C VAL A 196 -4.54 -5.22 7.01
N SER A 197 -4.57 -5.20 5.67
CA SER A 197 -4.98 -4.00 4.94
C SER A 197 -6.44 -4.07 4.47
N LEU A 198 -6.80 -5.12 3.71
CA LEU A 198 -8.12 -5.16 3.05
C LEU A 198 -9.27 -5.40 4.04
N LEU A 199 -9.17 -6.40 4.91
CA LEU A 199 -10.23 -6.73 5.89
C LEU A 199 -10.48 -5.62 6.91
N PRO A 200 -9.45 -5.00 7.52
CA PRO A 200 -9.67 -3.91 8.48
C PRO A 200 -10.20 -2.66 7.79
N THR A 201 -9.79 -2.39 6.55
CA THR A 201 -10.34 -1.27 5.75
C THR A 201 -11.81 -1.50 5.41
N MET A 202 -12.21 -2.75 5.09
CA MET A 202 -13.63 -3.12 4.93
C MET A 202 -14.43 -2.91 6.21
N LEU A 203 -13.88 -3.32 7.35
CA LEU A 203 -14.54 -3.13 8.64
C LEU A 203 -14.70 -1.65 9.00
N LEU A 204 -13.69 -0.84 8.68
CA LEU A 204 -13.73 0.61 8.86
C LEU A 204 -14.73 1.28 7.91
N GLN A 205 -14.91 0.77 6.70
CA GLN A 205 -15.96 1.28 5.81
C GLN A 205 -17.37 0.99 6.34
N TRP A 206 -17.58 -0.15 7.01
CA TRP A 206 -18.90 -0.52 7.51
C TRP A 206 -19.23 0.12 8.87
N ARG A 207 -18.23 0.31 9.75
CA ARG A 207 -18.42 0.88 11.11
C ARG A 207 -17.86 2.29 11.29
N GLY A 208 -17.25 2.87 10.27
CA GLY A 208 -16.57 4.17 10.32
C GLY A 208 -17.49 5.30 10.78
N GLN A 209 -18.74 5.35 10.30
CA GLN A 209 -19.69 6.39 10.70
C GLN A 209 -20.09 6.29 12.16
N ALA A 210 -20.22 5.07 12.68
CA ALA A 210 -20.54 4.84 14.08
C ALA A 210 -19.38 5.28 14.98
N TRP A 211 -18.16 4.88 14.65
CA TRP A 211 -16.96 5.23 15.42
C TRP A 211 -16.63 6.72 15.37
N ARG A 212 -16.84 7.37 14.23
CA ARG A 212 -16.64 8.82 14.08
C ARG A 212 -17.67 9.64 14.87
N ARG A 213 -18.91 9.14 15.04
CA ARG A 213 -19.92 9.77 15.92
C ARG A 213 -19.52 9.65 17.39
N THR A 214 -19.04 8.49 17.82
CA THR A 214 -18.59 8.28 19.21
C THR A 214 -17.35 9.13 19.53
N GLU A 215 -16.40 9.26 18.60
CA GLU A 215 -15.19 10.08 18.81
C GLU A 215 -15.51 11.58 18.99
N LYS A 216 -16.50 12.12 18.28
CA LYS A 216 -16.95 13.52 18.47
C LYS A 216 -17.55 13.74 19.85
N VAL A 217 -18.43 12.84 20.30
CA VAL A 217 -19.09 12.92 21.62
C VAL A 217 -18.06 12.89 22.77
N VAL A 218 -16.99 12.11 22.65
CA VAL A 218 -15.94 12.05 23.68
C VAL A 218 -15.09 13.33 23.70
N VAL A 219 -14.78 13.92 22.55
CA VAL A 219 -14.00 15.18 22.49
C VAL A 219 -14.83 16.36 23.01
N ASP A 220 -16.13 16.41 22.74
CA ASP A 220 -17.00 17.48 23.23
C ASP A 220 -17.31 17.36 24.74
N ALA A 221 -17.04 16.20 25.36
CA ALA A 221 -17.28 15.93 26.78
C ALA A 221 -16.07 16.19 27.69
N VAL A 222 -14.91 16.53 27.12
CA VAL A 222 -13.63 16.80 27.81
C VAL A 222 -13.29 18.28 27.68
#